data_AF-A0A0R1K6V2-F1
#
_entry.id   AF-A0A0R1K6V2-F1
#
_cell.length_a   1.000
_cell.length_b   1.000
_cell.length_c   1.000
_cell.angle_alpha   90.00
_cell.angle_beta   90.00
_cell.angle_gamma   90.00
#
_symmetry.space_group_name_H-M   'P 1'
#
loop_
_entity.id
_entity.type
_entity.pdbx_description
1 polymer ?
#
loop_
_entity_poly.entity_id
_entity_poly.type
_entity_poly.pdbx_seq_one_letter_code
_entity_poly.pdbx_strand_id
1 'polypeptide(L)'
;MSFFDRKKKDNDNDYADNYQDESFNQPQTNFDLNQNQNQNPNQQPQPDQQPQPDQQQDPFNNQQNFQQMMDQQYQDYGTDPAQQQPQPQGNNPEVNGNYYEEQPVPEANDAQDWKYTEDNLQDTLAQSENLKSQLRHELLADRGYCNHVLRSVGSDQTEVRDNAAERITKINTLLRKWFDTDEMANEIYLDPNRNYFIFTDQLDANPETSVSKMWQQVTATLADHNLMANAISVAYDDQVNETWMNYQNAGWVDPNSYLLSMYNDLQGRSMNMAATPAEIPFEESYRIQHISDRTDKILDANDNLVMEVSRTSNQQLQVIRHYSNSKLLSRDIFDVNGVISATQFYDHHDPNKVVRENFYRQDGTLVLIKSYTNDDPYIQLFTQGNVLISTFDTDEDLIVWWLKNQALRQVEATIFVSIDSVYYKKLLSLRDSGFEVIPVIMTQDQNAKVITDLLSGKDQVTAVFAGSDKVNGYLNKNSKIKMDISTLSDVESYQDAAPVGTV
;
A
#
# COMPACT_ATOMS: atom_id res chain seq x y z
N MET A 1 -52.74 -5.61 -22.61
CA MET A 1 -53.78 -6.12 -21.68
C MET A 1 -53.34 -5.72 -20.27
N SER A 2 -54.21 -4.99 -19.57
CA SER A 2 -53.95 -4.36 -18.27
C SER A 2 -54.34 -5.31 -17.14
N PHE A 3 -53.46 -5.48 -16.15
CA PHE A 3 -53.79 -6.10 -14.86
C PHE A 3 -53.01 -5.40 -13.73
N PHE A 4 -53.50 -4.24 -13.32
CA PHE A 4 -53.44 -3.86 -11.91
C PHE A 4 -54.82 -4.15 -11.33
N ASP A 5 -54.90 -4.89 -10.22
CA ASP A 5 -55.39 -4.39 -8.93
C ASP A 5 -55.67 -5.54 -7.96
N ARG A 6 -55.13 -5.47 -6.73
CA ARG A 6 -55.85 -5.78 -5.48
C ARG A 6 -55.00 -5.51 -4.22
N LYS A 7 -55.34 -4.38 -3.59
CA LYS A 7 -55.69 -4.18 -2.17
C LYS A 7 -54.69 -4.54 -1.05
N LYS A 8 -54.33 -3.46 -0.33
CA LYS A 8 -53.95 -3.38 1.10
C LYS A 8 -54.88 -4.15 2.05
N LYS A 9 -54.29 -4.67 3.13
CA LYS A 9 -54.89 -4.72 4.47
C LYS A 9 -53.79 -4.70 5.54
N ASP A 10 -53.91 -3.73 6.46
CA ASP A 10 -53.08 -3.54 7.66
C ASP A 10 -53.43 -4.59 8.75
N ASN A 11 -52.43 -5.05 9.51
CA ASN A 11 -52.35 -4.93 10.99
C ASN A 11 -51.20 -5.76 11.61
N ASP A 12 -50.35 -5.06 12.34
CA ASP A 12 -49.61 -5.35 13.58
C ASP A 12 -49.75 -6.73 14.26
N ASN A 13 -48.62 -7.38 14.56
CA ASN A 13 -48.11 -7.49 15.95
C ASN A 13 -46.86 -8.40 16.04
N ASP A 14 -45.87 -7.88 16.76
CA ASP A 14 -44.94 -8.54 17.69
C ASP A 14 -44.79 -10.07 17.65
N TYR A 15 -43.60 -10.53 17.29
CA TYR A 15 -42.90 -11.61 17.98
C TYR A 15 -41.38 -11.43 17.84
N ALA A 16 -40.75 -11.02 18.93
CA ALA A 16 -39.35 -11.30 19.20
C ALA A 16 -39.23 -12.75 19.65
N ASP A 17 -38.33 -13.53 19.05
CA ASP A 17 -37.44 -14.43 19.76
C ASP A 17 -36.42 -15.09 18.81
N ASN A 18 -35.15 -14.85 19.15
CA ASN A 18 -34.13 -15.88 19.37
C ASN A 18 -33.83 -16.89 18.24
N TYR A 19 -32.71 -16.68 17.53
CA TYR A 19 -31.91 -17.77 16.95
C TYR A 19 -30.43 -17.55 17.24
N GLN A 20 -29.93 -18.34 18.18
CA GLN A 20 -28.52 -18.72 18.30
C GLN A 20 -28.19 -19.76 17.21
N ASP A 21 -26.99 -19.60 16.67
CA ASP A 21 -26.00 -20.66 16.43
C ASP A 21 -26.46 -21.90 15.65
N GLU A 22 -26.26 -21.88 14.32
CA GLU A 22 -26.02 -23.11 13.56
C GLU A 22 -24.89 -22.93 12.54
N SER A 23 -23.83 -23.67 12.82
CA SER A 23 -22.71 -24.05 11.98
C SER A 23 -23.14 -24.48 10.57
N PHE A 24 -22.71 -23.75 9.55
CA PHE A 24 -22.76 -24.21 8.16
C PHE A 24 -21.44 -24.86 7.75
N ASN A 25 -21.49 -26.18 7.73
CA ASN A 25 -20.61 -27.07 6.98
C ASN A 25 -20.66 -26.68 5.48
N GLN A 26 -19.51 -26.38 4.89
CA GLN A 26 -19.35 -26.29 3.44
C GLN A 26 -18.12 -27.09 2.96
N PRO A 27 -18.16 -27.58 1.71
CA PRO A 27 -17.39 -28.74 1.27
C PRO A 27 -15.91 -28.41 1.02
N GLN A 28 -15.03 -29.30 1.45
CA GLN A 28 -13.61 -29.30 1.05
C GLN A 28 -13.51 -29.55 -0.46
N THR A 29 -13.18 -28.51 -1.23
CA THR A 29 -12.56 -28.66 -2.54
C THR A 29 -11.05 -28.52 -2.37
N ASN A 30 -10.36 -29.67 -2.33
CA ASN A 30 -8.91 -29.76 -2.48
C ASN A 30 -8.53 -29.31 -3.90
N PHE A 31 -7.79 -28.21 -4.01
CA PHE A 31 -6.97 -27.91 -5.18
C PHE A 31 -5.50 -28.02 -4.76
N ASP A 32 -4.95 -29.21 -5.01
CA ASP A 32 -3.52 -29.49 -4.94
C ASP A 32 -2.86 -28.93 -6.21
N LEU A 33 -2.15 -27.81 -6.08
CA LEU A 33 -1.29 -27.23 -7.11
C LEU A 33 0.16 -27.54 -6.76
N ASN A 34 0.57 -28.78 -6.99
CA ASN A 34 1.99 -29.12 -7.00
C ASN A 34 2.25 -30.36 -7.86
N GLN A 35 2.42 -30.15 -9.17
CA GLN A 35 3.07 -31.11 -10.06
C GLN A 35 3.60 -30.39 -11.29
N ASN A 36 4.89 -30.06 -11.27
CA ASN A 36 5.69 -30.06 -12.48
C ASN A 36 7.12 -30.51 -12.15
N GLN A 37 7.28 -31.84 -12.11
CA GLN A 37 8.56 -32.47 -12.34
C GLN A 37 8.84 -32.39 -13.84
N ASN A 38 9.93 -31.72 -14.23
CA ASN A 38 10.59 -32.05 -15.48
C ASN A 38 12.08 -32.22 -15.23
N GLN A 39 12.49 -33.48 -15.35
CA GLN A 39 13.86 -33.97 -15.34
C GLN A 39 14.51 -33.59 -16.67
N ASN A 40 15.74 -33.10 -16.63
CA ASN A 40 16.64 -33.14 -17.78
C ASN A 40 17.96 -33.80 -17.36
N PRO A 41 18.34 -34.95 -17.93
CA PRO A 41 19.56 -35.66 -17.56
C PRO A 41 20.69 -35.34 -18.55
N ASN A 42 21.64 -34.50 -18.15
CA ASN A 42 23.03 -34.54 -18.63
C ASN A 42 23.82 -33.38 -18.04
N GLN A 43 24.74 -33.67 -17.11
CA GLN A 43 26.13 -33.19 -17.13
C GLN A 43 26.92 -33.77 -15.95
N GLN A 44 28.17 -34.17 -16.23
CA GLN A 44 29.11 -34.86 -15.34
C GLN A 44 29.72 -33.94 -14.27
N PRO A 45 30.24 -34.50 -13.16
CA PRO A 45 30.76 -33.76 -12.03
C PRO A 45 32.26 -33.42 -12.16
N GLN A 46 32.66 -32.21 -11.76
CA GLN A 46 34.06 -31.86 -11.46
C GLN A 46 34.13 -30.80 -10.32
N PRO A 47 35.28 -30.71 -9.62
CA PRO A 47 35.30 -30.69 -8.16
C PRO A 47 35.62 -29.34 -7.50
N ASP A 48 35.23 -29.28 -6.22
CA ASP A 48 35.59 -28.39 -5.12
C ASP A 48 36.68 -27.34 -5.36
N GLN A 49 36.30 -26.07 -5.22
CA GLN A 49 37.16 -25.01 -4.69
C GLN A 49 36.39 -24.16 -3.68
N GLN A 50 36.87 -24.18 -2.43
CA GLN A 50 36.47 -23.27 -1.36
C GLN A 50 36.90 -21.83 -1.68
N PRO A 51 36.06 -20.83 -1.33
CA PRO A 51 36.54 -19.52 -0.92
C PRO A 51 36.39 -19.33 0.59
N GLN A 52 37.39 -18.66 1.17
CA GLN A 52 37.45 -18.21 2.56
C GLN A 52 36.33 -17.19 2.88
N PRO A 53 35.84 -17.11 4.13
CA PRO A 53 34.88 -16.09 4.53
C PRO A 53 35.60 -14.77 4.86
N ASP A 54 35.31 -13.73 4.08
CA ASP A 54 35.46 -12.34 4.50
C ASP A 54 34.37 -12.03 5.55
N GLN A 55 34.80 -11.60 6.73
CA GLN A 55 33.91 -11.16 7.80
C GLN A 55 33.36 -9.77 7.46
N GLN A 56 32.18 -9.73 6.84
CA GLN A 56 31.26 -8.60 6.96
C GLN A 56 30.43 -8.81 8.24
N GLN A 57 30.54 -7.87 9.18
CA GLN A 57 29.74 -7.86 10.40
C GLN A 57 28.30 -7.46 10.04
N ASP A 58 27.40 -8.44 10.09
CA ASP A 58 25.94 -8.23 10.04
C ASP A 58 25.45 -7.51 11.31
N PRO A 59 24.73 -6.37 11.21
CA PRO A 59 24.17 -5.66 12.37
C PRO A 59 23.02 -6.41 13.06
N PHE A 60 22.42 -7.41 12.41
CA PHE A 60 21.20 -8.06 12.89
C PHE A 60 21.42 -9.12 13.99
N ASN A 61 22.65 -9.64 14.15
CA ASN A 61 22.91 -10.71 15.11
C ASN A 61 23.05 -10.21 16.58
N ASN A 62 23.14 -8.88 16.78
CA ASN A 62 23.18 -8.27 18.12
C ASN A 62 21.79 -8.09 18.75
N GLN A 63 20.70 -8.18 17.98
CA GLN A 63 19.34 -8.00 18.51
C GLN A 63 18.90 -9.14 19.45
N GLN A 64 19.25 -10.40 19.18
CA GLN A 64 18.82 -11.54 20.02
C GLN A 64 19.53 -11.60 21.38
N ASN A 65 20.81 -11.22 21.47
CA ASN A 65 21.55 -11.23 22.73
C ASN A 65 21.13 -10.07 23.67
N PHE A 66 20.68 -8.94 23.13
CA PHE A 66 20.20 -7.82 23.93
C PHE A 66 18.75 -7.96 24.40
N GLN A 67 17.91 -8.72 23.69
CA GLN A 67 16.55 -9.04 24.13
C GLN A 67 16.56 -9.82 25.46
N GLN A 68 17.51 -10.74 25.63
CA GLN A 68 17.71 -11.44 26.91
C GLN A 68 18.28 -10.54 28.02
N MET A 69 19.10 -9.53 27.71
CA MET A 69 19.58 -8.57 28.72
C MET A 69 18.47 -7.59 29.14
N MET A 70 17.66 -7.12 28.20
CA MET A 70 16.54 -6.23 28.49
C MET A 70 15.47 -6.95 29.31
N ASP A 71 15.12 -8.20 28.99
CA ASP A 71 14.20 -9.01 29.81
C ASP A 71 14.70 -9.24 31.24
N GLN A 72 16.02 -9.33 31.43
CA GLN A 72 16.62 -9.38 32.78
C GLN A 72 16.58 -8.02 33.50
N GLN A 73 16.73 -6.91 32.78
CA GLN A 73 16.62 -5.57 33.36
C GLN A 73 15.16 -5.17 33.65
N TYR A 74 14.18 -5.79 32.99
CA TYR A 74 12.75 -5.62 33.22
C TYR A 74 12.23 -6.33 34.49
N GLN A 75 12.95 -7.33 35.03
CA GLN A 75 12.51 -8.05 36.24
C GLN A 75 12.92 -7.39 37.58
N ASP A 76 13.86 -6.45 37.58
CA ASP A 76 14.48 -5.95 38.84
C ASP A 76 13.93 -4.59 39.33
N TYR A 77 13.02 -3.94 38.60
CA TYR A 77 12.53 -2.59 38.94
C TYR A 77 11.05 -2.55 39.36
N GLY A 78 10.68 -3.50 40.22
CA GLY A 78 9.36 -3.63 40.82
C GLY A 78 9.36 -3.68 42.35
N THR A 79 10.19 -2.90 43.04
CA THR A 79 10.02 -2.67 44.49
C THR A 79 10.44 -1.26 44.90
N ASP A 80 9.47 -0.52 45.42
CA ASP A 80 9.55 0.85 45.93
C ASP A 80 10.09 0.85 47.38
N PRO A 81 11.17 1.59 47.74
CA PRO A 81 11.51 1.82 49.13
C PRO A 81 11.06 3.21 49.57
N ALA A 82 9.91 3.24 50.24
CA ALA A 82 9.42 4.40 50.96
C ALA A 82 10.23 4.67 52.24
N GLN A 83 10.65 5.93 52.37
CA GLN A 83 10.76 6.75 53.60
C GLN A 83 11.60 6.23 54.79
N GLN A 84 12.79 6.84 54.99
CA GLN A 84 13.25 7.25 56.33
C GLN A 84 14.00 8.59 56.28
N GLN A 85 13.54 9.54 57.09
CA GLN A 85 14.17 10.84 57.38
C GLN A 85 15.33 10.69 58.39
N PRO A 86 16.36 11.57 58.36
CA PRO A 86 17.43 11.56 59.36
C PRO A 86 17.12 12.45 60.58
N GLN A 87 17.48 11.99 61.78
CA GLN A 87 17.56 12.81 63.01
C GLN A 87 19.00 13.28 63.26
N PRO A 88 19.20 14.45 63.92
CA PRO A 88 20.52 14.93 64.32
C PRO A 88 20.81 14.57 65.79
N GLN A 89 21.93 13.92 66.05
CA GLN A 89 22.53 13.86 67.39
C GLN A 89 24.01 14.20 67.30
N GLY A 90 24.37 15.29 67.95
CA GLY A 90 25.75 15.67 68.18
C GLY A 90 26.39 14.81 69.26
N ASN A 91 27.65 14.48 69.04
CA ASN A 91 28.65 14.29 70.09
C ASN A 91 30.04 14.40 69.45
N ASN A 92 30.78 15.44 69.86
CA ASN A 92 32.23 15.48 69.72
C ASN A 92 32.85 14.32 70.50
N PRO A 93 33.97 13.76 70.00
CA PRO A 93 35.14 13.69 70.86
C PRO A 93 36.40 14.26 70.20
N GLU A 94 37.01 15.15 70.96
CA GLU A 94 38.43 15.48 71.10
C GLU A 94 39.46 15.00 70.06
N VAL A 95 40.11 16.03 69.52
CA VAL A 95 41.41 16.07 68.86
C VAL A 95 42.43 15.16 69.56
N ASN A 96 42.92 14.15 68.83
CA ASN A 96 44.23 13.58 69.10
C ASN A 96 45.00 13.45 67.78
N GLY A 97 46.19 14.05 67.76
CA GLY A 97 46.98 14.27 66.57
C GLY A 97 47.44 12.96 65.92
N ASN A 98 47.20 12.87 64.63
CA ASN A 98 48.02 12.09 63.72
C ASN A 98 48.25 12.92 62.47
N TYR A 99 49.53 12.99 62.11
CA TYR A 99 50.11 13.70 60.99
C TYR A 99 49.28 13.52 59.71
N TYR A 100 48.91 14.62 59.06
CA TYR A 100 48.78 14.59 57.60
C TYR A 100 50.20 14.35 57.08
N GLU A 101 50.53 13.10 56.78
CA GLU A 101 51.49 12.86 55.71
C GLU A 101 50.80 13.37 54.45
N GLU A 102 51.28 14.52 53.93
CA GLU A 102 51.04 14.91 52.56
C GLU A 102 51.40 13.69 51.70
N GLN A 103 50.39 13.01 51.14
CA GLN A 103 50.68 12.11 50.03
C GLN A 103 51.37 12.96 48.97
N PRO A 104 52.57 12.57 48.50
CA PRO A 104 53.21 13.30 47.41
C PRO A 104 52.23 13.26 46.25
N VAL A 105 51.71 14.44 45.89
CA VAL A 105 51.15 14.65 44.55
C VAL A 105 52.26 14.18 43.61
N PRO A 106 52.03 13.17 42.75
CA PRO A 106 53.05 12.77 41.79
C PRO A 106 53.46 14.03 41.03
N GLU A 107 54.73 14.42 41.14
CA GLU A 107 55.28 15.45 40.27
C GLU A 107 55.05 14.96 38.84
N ALA A 108 54.22 15.69 38.09
CA ALA A 108 53.95 15.43 36.69
C ALA A 108 55.27 15.58 35.91
N ASN A 109 56.02 14.49 35.81
CA ASN A 109 57.39 14.53 35.30
C ASN A 109 57.48 14.47 33.78
N ASP A 110 56.39 14.34 33.04
CA ASP A 110 56.41 14.46 31.59
C ASP A 110 55.08 14.98 31.03
N ALA A 111 55.14 15.96 30.12
CA ALA A 111 53.99 16.46 29.35
C ALA A 111 53.26 15.36 28.54
N GLN A 112 53.83 14.15 28.47
CA GLN A 112 53.28 12.97 27.82
C GLN A 112 52.17 12.29 28.65
N ASP A 113 52.16 12.43 29.97
CA ASP A 113 51.18 11.78 30.87
C ASP A 113 49.82 12.50 30.84
N TRP A 114 49.86 13.84 30.73
CA TRP A 114 48.68 14.66 30.46
C TRP A 114 48.09 14.41 29.08
N LYS A 115 48.95 14.22 28.07
CA LYS A 115 48.50 13.89 26.72
C LYS A 115 47.80 12.53 26.69
N TYR A 116 48.34 11.53 27.38
CA TYR A 116 47.70 10.21 27.51
C TYR A 116 46.36 10.27 28.27
N THR A 117 46.28 11.09 29.32
CA THR A 117 45.02 11.30 30.07
C THR A 117 43.98 12.06 29.25
N GLU A 118 44.41 13.07 28.49
CA GLU A 118 43.56 13.84 27.57
C GLU A 118 43.05 12.96 26.41
N ASP A 119 43.93 12.17 25.79
CA ASP A 119 43.58 11.20 24.74
C ASP A 119 42.57 10.16 25.28
N ASN A 120 42.78 9.60 26.48
CA ASN A 120 41.82 8.66 27.10
C ASN A 120 40.46 9.30 27.43
N LEU A 121 40.45 10.57 27.85
CA LEU A 121 39.20 11.31 28.09
C LEU A 121 38.46 11.59 26.78
N GLN A 122 39.16 11.96 25.72
CA GLN A 122 38.58 12.13 24.39
C GLN A 122 38.04 10.82 23.85
N ASP A 123 38.76 9.71 24.01
CA ASP A 123 38.32 8.37 23.63
C ASP A 123 37.07 7.94 24.42
N THR A 124 37.03 8.21 25.73
CA THR A 124 35.87 7.89 26.57
C THR A 124 34.66 8.74 26.20
N LEU A 125 34.85 10.03 25.88
CA LEU A 125 33.80 10.91 25.38
C LEU A 125 33.28 10.42 24.01
N ALA A 126 34.17 10.04 23.10
CA ALA A 126 33.80 9.50 21.79
C ALA A 126 33.02 8.19 21.92
N GLN A 127 33.43 7.30 22.83
CA GLN A 127 32.69 6.06 23.14
C GLN A 127 31.32 6.36 23.74
N SER A 128 31.23 7.31 24.67
CA SER A 128 29.96 7.75 25.26
C SER A 128 29.01 8.35 24.22
N GLU A 129 29.51 9.18 23.31
CA GLU A 129 28.71 9.74 22.21
C GLU A 129 28.26 8.65 21.23
N ASN A 130 29.11 7.66 20.93
CA ASN A 130 28.74 6.52 20.10
C ASN A 130 27.65 5.67 20.75
N LEU A 131 27.81 5.30 22.02
CA LEU A 131 26.79 4.57 22.81
C LEU A 131 25.48 5.36 22.89
N LYS A 132 25.55 6.67 23.09
CA LYS A 132 24.37 7.54 23.11
C LYS A 132 23.69 7.59 21.75
N SER A 133 24.45 7.62 20.65
CA SER A 133 23.91 7.54 19.29
C SER A 133 23.25 6.19 19.01
N GLN A 134 23.89 5.09 19.40
CA GLN A 134 23.33 3.73 19.28
C GLN A 134 22.03 3.60 20.07
N LEU A 135 22.03 4.00 21.35
CA LEU A 135 20.83 3.99 22.19
C LEU A 135 19.71 4.83 21.56
N ARG A 136 20.04 5.99 21.00
CA ARG A 136 19.06 6.82 20.29
C ARG A 136 18.45 6.05 19.12
N HIS A 137 19.28 5.47 18.27
CA HIS A 137 18.84 4.72 17.11
C HIS A 137 17.95 3.55 17.50
N GLU A 138 18.35 2.76 18.50
CA GLU A 138 17.57 1.62 19.01
C GLU A 138 16.21 2.03 19.58
N LEU A 139 16.17 3.09 20.41
CA LEU A 139 14.92 3.58 20.99
C LEU A 139 13.96 4.09 19.90
N LEU A 140 14.47 4.79 18.89
CA LEU A 140 13.65 5.28 17.78
C LEU A 140 13.18 4.13 16.88
N ALA A 141 14.03 3.14 16.60
CA ALA A 141 13.67 1.95 15.85
C ALA A 141 12.57 1.14 16.58
N ASP A 142 12.71 0.93 17.89
CA ASP A 142 11.70 0.22 18.68
C ASP A 142 10.37 0.99 18.73
N ARG A 143 10.44 2.32 18.84
CA ARG A 143 9.25 3.17 18.77
C ARG A 143 8.59 3.09 17.40
N GLY A 144 9.37 3.11 16.32
CA GLY A 144 8.90 2.96 14.95
C GLY A 144 8.21 1.63 14.73
N TYR A 145 8.77 0.53 15.26
CA TYR A 145 8.14 -0.79 15.25
C TYR A 145 6.80 -0.80 16.02
N CYS A 146 6.76 -0.27 17.25
CA CYS A 146 5.52 -0.22 18.02
C CYS A 146 4.44 0.64 17.34
N ASN A 147 4.83 1.76 16.74
CA ASN A 147 3.93 2.59 15.95
C ASN A 147 3.41 1.84 14.72
N HIS A 148 4.26 1.07 14.03
CA HIS A 148 3.84 0.18 12.95
C HIS A 148 2.79 -0.83 13.43
N VAL A 149 3.02 -1.52 14.55
CA VAL A 149 2.04 -2.44 15.14
C VAL A 149 0.68 -1.74 15.35
N LEU A 150 0.67 -0.54 15.93
CA LEU A 150 -0.58 0.21 16.14
C LEU A 150 -1.32 0.59 14.84
N ARG A 151 -0.61 0.68 13.71
CA ARG A 151 -1.19 0.98 12.39
C ARG A 151 -1.61 -0.26 11.62
N SER A 152 -0.95 -1.39 11.85
CA SER A 152 -1.11 -2.62 11.07
C SER A 152 -2.07 -3.62 11.71
N VAL A 153 -2.31 -3.57 13.01
CA VAL A 153 -3.29 -4.46 13.65
C VAL A 153 -4.70 -3.88 13.63
N GLY A 154 -5.68 -4.75 13.39
CA GLY A 154 -7.10 -4.42 13.39
C GLY A 154 -7.57 -3.81 14.71
N SER A 155 -8.68 -3.07 14.65
CA SER A 155 -9.26 -2.41 15.83
C SER A 155 -9.76 -3.37 16.92
N ASP A 156 -9.98 -4.63 16.55
CA ASP A 156 -10.43 -5.73 17.40
C ASP A 156 -9.30 -6.37 18.23
N GLN A 157 -8.03 -6.17 17.86
CA GLN A 157 -6.88 -6.73 18.56
C GLN A 157 -6.38 -5.84 19.71
N THR A 158 -7.24 -5.61 20.72
CA THR A 158 -6.97 -4.62 21.78
C THR A 158 -5.72 -4.91 22.60
N GLU A 159 -5.47 -6.17 22.98
CA GLU A 159 -4.30 -6.54 23.81
C GLU A 159 -2.95 -6.22 23.12
N VAL A 160 -2.85 -6.52 21.82
CA VAL A 160 -1.63 -6.23 21.04
C VAL A 160 -1.41 -4.72 20.97
N ARG A 161 -2.49 -3.95 20.78
CA ARG A 161 -2.44 -2.49 20.74
C ARG A 161 -2.04 -1.88 22.08
N ASP A 162 -2.61 -2.37 23.18
CA ASP A 162 -2.31 -1.88 24.52
C ASP A 162 -0.83 -2.14 24.87
N ASN A 163 -0.32 -3.34 24.58
CA ASN A 163 1.09 -3.68 24.76
C ASN A 163 2.03 -2.75 23.96
N ALA A 164 1.71 -2.46 22.70
CA ALA A 164 2.48 -1.53 21.88
C ALA A 164 2.43 -0.09 22.43
N ALA A 165 1.27 0.38 22.88
CA ALA A 165 1.09 1.70 23.48
C ALA A 165 1.86 1.86 24.80
N GLU A 166 1.85 0.83 25.65
CA GLU A 166 2.63 0.80 26.88
C GLU A 166 4.14 0.84 26.58
N ARG A 167 4.59 0.08 25.58
CA ARG A 167 6.00 0.07 25.16
C ARG A 167 6.44 1.43 24.62
N ILE A 168 5.61 2.11 23.82
CA ILE A 168 5.87 3.49 23.37
C ILE A 168 5.99 4.44 24.58
N THR A 169 5.14 4.30 25.58
CA THR A 169 5.19 5.13 26.79
C THR A 169 6.51 4.95 27.56
N LYS A 170 6.99 3.71 27.67
CA LYS A 170 8.30 3.39 28.27
C LYS A 170 9.44 3.99 27.45
N ILE A 171 9.42 3.83 26.13
CA ILE A 171 10.44 4.39 25.22
C ILE A 171 10.49 5.91 25.32
N ASN A 172 9.34 6.60 25.28
CA ASN A 172 9.29 8.07 25.43
C ASN A 172 9.81 8.55 26.78
N THR A 173 9.72 7.72 27.83
CA THR A 173 10.32 8.02 29.15
C THR A 173 11.84 7.88 29.10
N LEU A 174 12.37 6.87 28.41
CA LEU A 174 13.82 6.70 28.20
C LEU A 174 14.40 7.80 27.30
N LEU A 175 13.72 8.19 26.23
CA LEU A 175 14.12 9.28 25.34
C LEU A 175 14.24 10.61 26.12
N ARG A 176 13.22 10.94 26.93
CA ARG A 176 13.27 12.11 27.81
C ARG A 176 14.40 12.01 28.85
N LYS A 177 14.69 10.83 29.39
CA LYS A 177 15.75 10.63 30.39
C LYS A 177 17.16 10.84 29.80
N TRP A 178 17.41 10.37 28.59
CA TRP A 178 18.77 10.35 28.00
C TRP A 178 19.04 11.52 27.04
N PHE A 179 17.99 12.14 26.51
CA PHE A 179 18.08 13.17 25.47
C PHE A 179 17.20 14.40 25.71
N ASP A 180 16.56 14.49 26.88
CA ASP A 180 15.71 15.62 27.31
C ASP A 180 14.48 15.89 26.40
N THR A 181 14.18 15.00 25.46
CA THR A 181 13.02 15.12 24.55
C THR A 181 12.56 13.76 24.02
N ASP A 182 11.26 13.62 23.78
CA ASP A 182 10.64 12.53 23.01
C ASP A 182 10.02 13.03 21.69
N GLU A 183 10.27 14.29 21.30
CA GLU A 183 9.81 14.91 20.04
C GLU A 183 10.76 14.63 18.86
N MET A 184 11.57 13.58 18.96
CA MET A 184 12.44 13.17 17.86
C MET A 184 11.61 12.62 16.70
N ALA A 185 12.01 12.93 15.46
CA ALA A 185 11.42 12.30 14.29
C ALA A 185 11.75 10.80 14.28
N ASN A 186 10.76 9.99 13.95
CA ASN A 186 10.91 8.57 13.67
C ASN A 186 10.88 8.36 12.16
N GLU A 187 11.63 7.35 11.71
CA GLU A 187 11.42 6.76 10.40
C GLU A 187 10.29 5.74 10.45
N ILE A 188 9.63 5.56 9.32
CA ILE A 188 8.62 4.52 9.12
C ILE A 188 9.33 3.17 9.15
N TYR A 189 8.88 2.29 10.04
CA TYR A 189 9.30 0.89 10.03
C TYR A 189 8.63 0.15 8.87
N LEU A 190 9.43 -0.50 8.04
CA LEU A 190 9.00 -1.35 6.93
C LEU A 190 9.19 -2.82 7.32
N ASP A 191 8.09 -3.53 7.56
CA ASP A 191 8.09 -4.96 7.89
C ASP A 191 8.39 -5.84 6.66
N PRO A 192 9.43 -6.68 6.68
CA PRO A 192 9.75 -7.58 5.56
C PRO A 192 8.72 -8.69 5.33
N ASN A 193 7.82 -8.94 6.28
CA ASN A 193 6.78 -9.99 6.16
C ASN A 193 5.48 -9.49 5.51
N ARG A 194 5.39 -8.19 5.18
CA ARG A 194 4.20 -7.58 4.58
C ARG A 194 4.35 -7.39 3.08
N ASN A 195 3.22 -7.32 2.41
CA ASN A 195 3.14 -7.01 0.99
C ASN A 195 2.95 -5.50 0.80
N TYR A 196 3.73 -4.90 -0.09
CA TYR A 196 3.68 -3.47 -0.36
C TYR A 196 2.98 -3.19 -1.68
N PHE A 197 2.10 -2.20 -1.67
CA PHE A 197 1.36 -1.78 -2.85
C PHE A 197 1.37 -0.27 -3.01
N ILE A 198 1.60 0.21 -4.23
CA ILE A 198 1.32 1.59 -4.62
C ILE A 198 -0.08 1.62 -5.22
N PHE A 199 -0.98 2.37 -4.60
CA PHE A 199 -2.33 2.59 -5.07
C PHE A 199 -2.39 3.75 -6.06
N THR A 200 -3.04 3.53 -7.20
CA THR A 200 -3.36 4.57 -8.17
C THR A 200 -4.83 4.53 -8.56
N ASP A 201 -5.42 5.71 -8.72
CA ASP A 201 -6.81 5.88 -9.17
C ASP A 201 -6.96 5.30 -10.59
N GLN A 202 -5.99 5.62 -11.45
CA GLN A 202 -5.87 5.13 -12.82
C GLN A 202 -4.39 4.92 -13.16
N LEU A 203 -4.09 3.92 -13.98
CA LEU A 203 -2.74 3.69 -14.49
C LEU A 203 -2.61 4.36 -15.87
N ASP A 204 -2.12 5.60 -15.90
CA ASP A 204 -2.01 6.36 -17.15
C ASP A 204 -0.84 5.87 -18.00
N ALA A 205 -1.06 5.69 -19.31
CA ALA A 205 -0.01 5.31 -20.25
C ALA A 205 1.12 6.35 -20.34
N ASN A 206 0.82 7.62 -20.08
CA ASN A 206 1.77 8.73 -20.07
C ASN A 206 1.55 9.57 -18.80
N PRO A 207 2.03 9.10 -17.64
CA PRO A 207 1.84 9.82 -16.38
C PRO A 207 2.60 11.14 -16.38
N GLU A 208 2.11 12.10 -15.60
CA GLU A 208 2.86 13.32 -15.32
C GLU A 208 4.20 13.02 -14.63
N THR A 209 5.19 13.90 -14.82
CA THR A 209 6.53 13.72 -14.24
C THR A 209 6.53 13.61 -12.71
N SER A 210 5.61 14.29 -12.04
CA SER A 210 5.41 14.19 -10.59
C SER A 210 4.99 12.78 -10.18
N VAL A 211 4.10 12.15 -10.95
CA VAL A 211 3.58 10.80 -10.72
C VAL A 211 4.67 9.77 -11.01
N SER A 212 5.31 9.80 -12.18
CA SER A 212 6.38 8.84 -12.49
C SER A 212 7.55 8.94 -11.50
N LYS A 213 7.90 10.15 -11.05
CA LYS A 213 8.89 10.35 -9.99
C LYS A 213 8.45 9.71 -8.67
N MET A 214 7.19 9.86 -8.26
CA MET A 214 6.66 9.20 -7.06
C MET A 214 6.84 7.68 -7.13
N TRP A 215 6.46 7.06 -8.26
CA TRP A 215 6.62 5.62 -8.49
C TRP A 215 8.07 5.18 -8.36
N GLN A 216 8.99 5.89 -9.01
CA GLN A 216 10.41 5.60 -8.95
C GLN A 216 10.97 5.74 -7.53
N GLN A 217 10.62 6.83 -6.84
CA GLN A 217 11.12 7.10 -5.49
C GLN A 217 10.63 6.07 -4.47
N VAL A 218 9.33 5.71 -4.50
CA VAL A 218 8.80 4.64 -3.63
C VAL A 218 9.45 3.30 -3.96
N THR A 219 9.59 2.95 -5.24
CA THR A 219 10.24 1.71 -5.66
C THR A 219 11.69 1.64 -5.18
N ALA A 220 12.46 2.70 -5.37
CA ALA A 220 13.85 2.78 -4.91
C ALA A 220 13.96 2.66 -3.39
N THR A 221 13.12 3.38 -2.63
CA THR A 221 13.11 3.29 -1.16
C THR A 221 12.82 1.90 -0.65
N LEU A 222 11.89 1.17 -1.27
CA LEU A 222 11.63 -0.22 -0.90
C LEU A 222 12.77 -1.15 -1.31
N ALA A 223 13.34 -0.96 -2.50
CA ALA A 223 14.47 -1.75 -2.96
C ALA A 223 15.71 -1.60 -2.05
N ASP A 224 15.97 -0.40 -1.51
CA ASP A 224 17.01 -0.13 -0.52
C ASP A 224 16.82 -0.96 0.77
N HIS A 225 15.59 -1.41 1.05
CA HIS A 225 15.24 -2.27 2.17
C HIS A 225 15.06 -3.75 1.77
N ASN A 226 15.43 -4.14 0.54
CA ASN A 226 15.16 -5.46 -0.04
C ASN A 226 13.66 -5.82 -0.10
N LEU A 227 12.81 -4.80 -0.29
CA LEU A 227 11.36 -4.93 -0.44
C LEU A 227 10.95 -4.57 -1.86
N MET A 228 9.77 -5.04 -2.27
CA MET A 228 9.22 -4.80 -3.59
C MET A 228 7.84 -4.16 -3.50
N ALA A 229 7.63 -3.03 -4.19
CA ALA A 229 6.31 -2.46 -4.40
C ALA A 229 5.60 -3.15 -5.56
N ASN A 230 4.42 -3.71 -5.28
CA ASN A 230 3.43 -4.04 -6.30
C ASN A 230 2.50 -2.84 -6.54
N ALA A 231 1.57 -2.96 -7.47
CA ALA A 231 0.63 -1.89 -7.80
C ALA A 231 -0.83 -2.32 -7.63
N ILE A 232 -1.68 -1.35 -7.30
CA ILE A 232 -3.14 -1.48 -7.32
C ILE A 232 -3.69 -0.39 -8.25
N SER A 233 -4.55 -0.78 -9.21
CA SER A 233 -5.30 0.15 -10.06
C SER A 233 -6.79 -0.17 -10.03
N VAL A 234 -7.61 0.87 -9.93
CA VAL A 234 -9.06 0.73 -9.75
C VAL A 234 -9.90 1.27 -10.91
N ALA A 235 -9.30 1.97 -11.87
CA ALA A 235 -9.99 2.40 -13.08
C ALA A 235 -10.15 1.25 -14.09
N TYR A 236 -11.23 1.30 -14.87
CA TYR A 236 -11.42 0.37 -15.99
C TYR A 236 -10.52 0.80 -17.16
N ASP A 237 -9.65 -0.11 -17.58
CA ASP A 237 -8.77 0.05 -18.73
C ASP A 237 -8.55 -1.32 -19.39
N ASP A 238 -8.87 -1.43 -20.68
CA ASP A 238 -8.67 -2.64 -21.49
C ASP A 238 -7.20 -2.88 -21.87
N GLN A 239 -6.36 -1.84 -21.77
CA GLN A 239 -4.93 -1.88 -22.07
C GLN A 239 -4.05 -1.85 -20.82
N VAL A 240 -4.63 -2.03 -19.62
CA VAL A 240 -3.93 -1.84 -18.34
C VAL A 240 -2.68 -2.73 -18.20
N ASN A 241 -2.72 -3.94 -18.74
CA ASN A 241 -1.58 -4.86 -18.68
C ASN A 241 -0.44 -4.42 -19.62
N GLU A 242 -0.77 -3.89 -20.81
CA GLU A 242 0.23 -3.30 -21.70
C GLU A 242 0.87 -2.06 -21.05
N THR A 243 0.04 -1.19 -20.48
CA THR A 243 0.50 -0.03 -19.73
C THR A 243 1.42 -0.43 -18.56
N TRP A 244 1.07 -1.48 -17.81
CA TRP A 244 1.92 -1.99 -16.72
C TRP A 244 3.28 -2.50 -17.22
N MET A 245 3.30 -3.28 -18.31
CA MET A 245 4.55 -3.72 -18.93
C MET A 245 5.41 -2.53 -19.36
N ASN A 246 4.80 -1.44 -19.85
CA ASN A 246 5.53 -0.21 -20.19
C ASN A 246 6.16 0.46 -18.96
N TYR A 247 5.49 0.46 -17.80
CA TYR A 247 6.05 0.98 -16.54
C TYR A 247 7.27 0.16 -16.09
N GLN A 248 7.19 -1.17 -16.18
CA GLN A 248 8.29 -2.07 -15.88
C GLN A 248 9.48 -1.83 -16.83
N ASN A 249 9.21 -1.75 -18.14
CA ASN A 249 10.24 -1.52 -19.16
C ASN A 249 10.89 -0.12 -19.06
N ALA A 250 10.14 0.88 -18.58
CA ALA A 250 10.65 2.23 -18.34
C ALA A 250 11.48 2.34 -17.05
N GLY A 251 11.54 1.30 -16.22
CA GLY A 251 12.23 1.32 -14.94
C GLY A 251 11.56 2.23 -13.90
N TRP A 252 10.24 2.44 -14.02
CA TRP A 252 9.48 3.21 -13.03
C TRP A 252 9.08 2.36 -11.82
N VAL A 253 9.03 1.04 -12.01
CA VAL A 253 8.69 0.02 -11.02
C VAL A 253 9.64 -1.16 -11.17
N ASP A 254 9.66 -2.07 -10.18
CA ASP A 254 10.47 -3.28 -10.26
C ASP A 254 10.00 -4.20 -11.42
N PRO A 255 10.90 -4.73 -12.26
CA PRO A 255 10.52 -5.63 -13.36
C PRO A 255 9.76 -6.90 -12.94
N ASN A 256 9.90 -7.33 -11.68
CA ASN A 256 9.22 -8.50 -11.12
C ASN A 256 7.95 -8.15 -10.34
N SER A 257 7.64 -6.87 -10.17
CA SER A 257 6.41 -6.43 -9.51
C SER A 257 5.18 -6.76 -10.34
N TYR A 258 4.03 -6.95 -9.70
CA TYR A 258 2.77 -7.22 -10.39
C TYR A 258 1.72 -6.13 -10.13
N LEU A 259 0.72 -6.07 -11.01
CA LEU A 259 -0.43 -5.18 -10.90
C LEU A 259 -1.68 -5.95 -10.48
N LEU A 260 -2.33 -5.50 -9.41
CA LEU A 260 -3.71 -5.82 -9.09
C LEU A 260 -4.64 -4.79 -9.72
N SER A 261 -5.26 -5.15 -10.84
CA SER A 261 -6.31 -4.33 -11.46
C SER A 261 -7.69 -4.82 -11.02
N MET A 262 -8.50 -3.95 -10.43
CA MET A 262 -9.84 -4.29 -9.94
C MET A 262 -10.71 -4.91 -11.03
N TYR A 263 -10.77 -4.30 -12.21
CA TYR A 263 -11.59 -4.83 -13.30
C TYR A 263 -11.03 -6.13 -13.87
N ASN A 264 -9.71 -6.28 -13.99
CA ASN A 264 -9.14 -7.55 -14.42
C ASN A 264 -9.45 -8.69 -13.44
N ASP A 265 -9.34 -8.43 -12.14
CA ASP A 265 -9.64 -9.42 -11.10
C ASP A 265 -11.14 -9.79 -11.10
N LEU A 266 -12.04 -8.79 -11.06
CA LEU A 266 -13.48 -9.02 -11.08
C LEU A 266 -13.93 -9.76 -12.36
N GLN A 267 -13.41 -9.36 -13.52
CA GLN A 267 -13.75 -9.98 -14.81
C GLN A 267 -13.06 -11.34 -15.03
N GLY A 268 -12.17 -11.77 -14.12
CA GLY A 268 -11.40 -13.01 -14.28
C GLY A 268 -10.55 -13.01 -15.54
N ARG A 269 -10.02 -11.84 -15.93
CA ARG A 269 -9.24 -11.70 -17.16
C ARG A 269 -7.90 -12.41 -17.04
N SER A 270 -7.62 -13.29 -17.99
CA SER A 270 -6.31 -13.93 -18.18
C SER A 270 -5.88 -13.82 -19.63
N MET A 271 -4.59 -13.56 -19.89
CA MET A 271 -4.02 -13.58 -21.24
C MET A 271 -3.95 -15.00 -21.83
N ASN A 272 -4.04 -16.04 -20.98
CA ASN A 272 -3.82 -17.43 -21.39
C ASN A 272 -5.12 -18.23 -21.56
N MET A 273 -6.29 -17.60 -21.43
CA MET A 273 -7.56 -18.29 -21.70
C MET A 273 -7.89 -18.25 -23.19
N ALA A 274 -8.26 -19.41 -23.74
CA ALA A 274 -8.74 -19.51 -25.10
C ALA A 274 -10.10 -18.80 -25.21
N ALA A 275 -10.09 -17.62 -25.82
CA ALA A 275 -11.28 -16.87 -26.16
C ALA A 275 -11.77 -17.24 -27.56
N THR A 276 -13.09 -17.29 -27.74
CA THR A 276 -13.68 -17.25 -29.08
C THR A 276 -13.92 -15.78 -29.41
N PRO A 277 -13.24 -15.21 -30.42
CA PRO A 277 -13.47 -13.81 -30.80
C PRO A 277 -14.94 -13.59 -31.13
N ALA A 278 -15.47 -12.43 -30.73
CA ALA A 278 -16.86 -12.12 -31.05
C ALA A 278 -17.08 -11.99 -32.57
N GLU A 279 -18.15 -12.60 -33.05
CA GLU A 279 -18.62 -12.39 -34.42
C GLU A 279 -19.49 -11.13 -34.47
N ILE A 280 -19.27 -10.29 -35.49
CA ILE A 280 -20.13 -9.13 -35.74
C ILE A 280 -21.43 -9.65 -36.34
N PRO A 281 -22.60 -9.47 -35.68
CA PRO A 281 -23.86 -9.92 -36.24
C PRO A 281 -24.15 -9.16 -37.54
N PHE A 282 -24.41 -9.90 -38.63
CA PHE A 282 -24.66 -9.35 -39.96
C PHE A 282 -26.03 -9.79 -40.49
N GLU A 283 -26.82 -8.83 -40.97
CA GLU A 283 -28.02 -9.11 -41.75
C GLU A 283 -27.70 -9.08 -43.25
N GLU A 284 -28.43 -9.86 -44.06
CA GLU A 284 -28.21 -9.92 -45.51
C GLU A 284 -28.35 -8.55 -46.21
N SER A 285 -29.17 -7.66 -45.65
CA SER A 285 -29.38 -6.31 -46.16
C SER A 285 -28.27 -5.31 -45.82
N TYR A 286 -27.30 -5.69 -44.97
CA TYR A 286 -26.26 -4.77 -44.53
C TYR A 286 -25.17 -4.59 -45.57
N ARG A 287 -24.74 -3.33 -45.74
CA ARG A 287 -23.61 -2.95 -46.58
C ARG A 287 -22.47 -2.41 -45.73
N ILE A 288 -21.25 -2.89 -46.00
CA ILE A 288 -20.02 -2.36 -45.40
C ILE A 288 -19.53 -1.17 -46.21
N GLN A 289 -19.21 -0.08 -45.52
CA GLN A 289 -18.46 1.06 -46.03
C GLN A 289 -17.13 1.14 -45.28
N HIS A 290 -16.03 0.83 -45.97
CA HIS A 290 -14.69 0.99 -45.43
C HIS A 290 -14.31 2.47 -45.34
N ILE A 291 -14.00 2.95 -44.15
CA ILE A 291 -13.62 4.35 -43.90
C ILE A 291 -12.09 4.47 -43.80
N SER A 292 -11.45 3.53 -43.13
CA SER A 292 -10.00 3.44 -43.00
C SER A 292 -9.59 1.99 -42.76
N ASP A 293 -8.27 1.74 -42.70
CA ASP A 293 -7.72 0.42 -42.38
C ASP A 293 -8.18 -0.12 -41.01
N ARG A 294 -8.69 0.75 -40.13
CA ARG A 294 -9.11 0.43 -38.75
C ARG A 294 -10.58 0.68 -38.48
N THR A 295 -11.35 1.14 -39.47
CA THR A 295 -12.73 1.58 -39.23
C THR A 295 -13.65 1.22 -40.39
N ASP A 296 -14.69 0.47 -40.06
CA ASP A 296 -15.79 0.15 -40.97
C ASP A 296 -17.11 0.75 -40.46
N LYS A 297 -17.95 1.20 -41.38
CA LYS A 297 -19.35 1.52 -41.12
C LYS A 297 -20.25 0.47 -41.75
N ILE A 298 -21.27 0.05 -41.01
CA ILE A 298 -22.27 -0.91 -41.47
C ILE A 298 -23.59 -0.16 -41.61
N LEU A 299 -24.13 -0.18 -42.82
CA LEU A 299 -25.34 0.54 -43.23
C LEU A 299 -26.47 -0.44 -43.52
N ASP A 300 -27.72 -0.06 -43.19
CA ASP A 300 -28.91 -0.83 -43.55
C ASP A 300 -29.27 -0.67 -45.05
N ALA A 301 -30.35 -1.34 -45.48
CA ALA A 301 -30.85 -1.25 -46.86
C ALA A 301 -31.27 0.17 -47.29
N ASN A 302 -31.48 1.08 -46.35
CA ASN A 302 -31.88 2.47 -46.57
C ASN A 302 -30.71 3.46 -46.40
N ASP A 303 -29.46 2.96 -46.36
CA ASP A 303 -28.24 3.73 -46.11
C ASP A 303 -28.17 4.39 -44.72
N ASN A 304 -28.94 3.93 -43.73
CA ASN A 304 -28.80 4.40 -42.35
C ASN A 304 -27.64 3.70 -41.65
N LEU A 305 -26.87 4.44 -40.85
CA LEU A 305 -25.81 3.88 -40.01
C LEU A 305 -26.40 3.02 -38.89
N VAL A 306 -25.99 1.75 -38.84
CA VAL A 306 -26.41 0.78 -37.81
C VAL A 306 -25.26 0.45 -36.87
N MET A 307 -24.04 0.27 -37.41
CA MET A 307 -22.85 0.01 -36.60
C MET A 307 -21.62 0.74 -37.13
N GLU A 308 -20.72 1.10 -36.22
CA GLU A 308 -19.35 1.50 -36.52
C GLU A 308 -18.38 0.58 -35.79
N VAL A 309 -17.53 -0.11 -36.54
CA VAL A 309 -16.58 -1.10 -36.04
C VAL A 309 -15.19 -0.50 -36.07
N SER A 310 -14.54 -0.42 -34.91
CA SER A 310 -13.17 0.06 -34.74
C SER A 310 -12.25 -1.09 -34.36
N ARG A 311 -11.07 -1.13 -34.99
CA ARG A 311 -10.03 -2.14 -34.76
C ARG A 311 -8.70 -1.52 -34.38
N THR A 312 -7.92 -2.29 -33.65
CA THR A 312 -6.51 -1.98 -33.33
C THR A 312 -5.62 -2.08 -34.58
N SER A 313 -4.34 -1.73 -34.44
CA SER A 313 -3.34 -1.82 -35.52
C SER A 313 -3.13 -3.25 -36.05
N ASN A 314 -3.28 -4.26 -35.19
CA ASN A 314 -3.20 -5.68 -35.54
C ASN A 314 -4.56 -6.28 -35.97
N GLN A 315 -5.54 -5.43 -36.31
CA GLN A 315 -6.88 -5.82 -36.77
C GLN A 315 -7.75 -6.60 -35.76
N GLN A 316 -7.45 -6.51 -34.47
CA GLN A 316 -8.35 -7.03 -33.43
C GLN A 316 -9.52 -6.07 -33.21
N LEU A 317 -10.70 -6.62 -32.87
CA LEU A 317 -11.85 -5.82 -32.49
C LEU A 317 -11.53 -5.03 -31.23
N GLN A 318 -11.82 -3.73 -31.25
CA GLN A 318 -11.63 -2.84 -30.11
C GLN A 318 -12.98 -2.31 -29.61
N VAL A 319 -13.78 -1.77 -30.54
CA VAL A 319 -15.07 -1.15 -30.21
C VAL A 319 -16.07 -1.40 -31.33
N ILE A 320 -17.32 -1.71 -30.94
CA ILE A 320 -18.48 -1.61 -31.85
C ILE A 320 -19.45 -0.59 -31.26
N ARG A 321 -19.75 0.45 -32.03
CA ARG A 321 -20.80 1.42 -31.69
C ARG A 321 -22.07 1.07 -32.44
N HIS A 322 -23.18 0.97 -31.72
CA HIS A 322 -24.49 0.66 -32.28
C HIS A 322 -25.35 1.92 -32.36
N TYR A 323 -26.02 2.10 -33.49
CA TYR A 323 -26.81 3.28 -33.79
C TYR A 323 -28.26 2.91 -34.09
N SER A 324 -29.17 3.79 -33.65
CA SER A 324 -30.57 3.76 -34.03
C SER A 324 -31.01 5.16 -34.41
N ASN A 325 -31.57 5.33 -35.62
CA ASN A 325 -31.98 6.64 -36.14
C ASN A 325 -30.87 7.71 -36.03
N SER A 326 -29.65 7.33 -36.40
CA SER A 326 -28.44 8.16 -36.32
C SER A 326 -28.03 8.62 -34.91
N LYS A 327 -28.60 8.04 -33.85
CA LYS A 327 -28.20 8.27 -32.46
C LYS A 327 -27.46 7.06 -31.92
N LEU A 328 -26.40 7.31 -31.16
CA LEU A 328 -25.65 6.26 -30.46
C LEU A 328 -26.56 5.62 -29.39
N LEU A 329 -26.71 4.31 -29.47
CA LEU A 329 -27.51 3.52 -28.52
C LEU A 329 -26.62 2.86 -27.48
N SER A 330 -25.59 2.16 -27.96
CA SER A 330 -24.65 1.44 -27.11
C SER A 330 -23.27 1.37 -27.74
N ARG A 331 -22.29 1.05 -26.89
CA ARG A 331 -20.91 0.80 -27.27
C ARG A 331 -20.46 -0.48 -26.61
N ASP A 332 -20.06 -1.46 -27.41
CA ASP A 332 -19.36 -2.65 -26.93
C ASP A 332 -17.86 -2.41 -27.01
N ILE A 333 -17.18 -2.71 -25.91
CA ILE A 333 -15.73 -2.57 -25.74
C ILE A 333 -15.16 -3.97 -25.58
N PHE A 334 -14.16 -4.28 -26.40
CA PHE A 334 -13.52 -5.59 -26.46
C PHE A 334 -12.19 -5.56 -25.72
N ASP A 335 -11.84 -6.66 -25.07
CA ASP A 335 -10.52 -6.83 -24.48
C ASP A 335 -9.46 -7.24 -25.52
N VAL A 336 -8.20 -7.35 -25.08
CA VAL A 336 -7.06 -7.78 -25.91
C VAL A 336 -7.22 -9.19 -26.51
N ASN A 337 -8.14 -10.00 -25.98
CA ASN A 337 -8.47 -11.34 -26.48
C ASN A 337 -9.64 -11.32 -27.50
N GLY A 338 -10.22 -10.14 -27.77
CA GLY A 338 -11.34 -9.99 -28.70
C GLY A 338 -12.69 -10.43 -28.15
N VAL A 339 -12.84 -10.51 -26.82
CA VAL A 339 -14.11 -10.81 -26.13
C VAL A 339 -14.73 -9.52 -25.63
N ILE A 340 -16.07 -9.44 -25.64
CA ILE A 340 -16.78 -8.28 -25.07
C ILE A 340 -16.44 -8.20 -23.58
N SER A 341 -15.81 -7.10 -23.21
CA SER A 341 -15.47 -6.80 -21.82
C SER A 341 -16.52 -5.92 -21.17
N ALA A 342 -17.00 -4.91 -21.89
CA ALA A 342 -17.98 -3.98 -21.35
C ALA A 342 -18.95 -3.51 -22.43
N THR A 343 -20.18 -3.21 -22.03
CA THR A 343 -21.17 -2.52 -22.87
C THR A 343 -21.65 -1.28 -22.15
N GLN A 344 -21.52 -0.13 -22.80
CA GLN A 344 -22.07 1.14 -22.33
C GLN A 344 -23.38 1.42 -23.06
N PHE A 345 -24.43 1.81 -22.34
CA PHE A 345 -25.71 2.23 -22.88
C PHE A 345 -25.88 3.74 -22.69
N TYR A 346 -26.35 4.42 -23.74
CA TYR A 346 -26.51 5.87 -23.77
C TYR A 346 -27.97 6.29 -23.65
N ASP A 347 -28.22 7.48 -23.13
CA ASP A 347 -29.56 8.07 -23.09
C ASP A 347 -30.08 8.30 -24.52
N HIS A 348 -31.33 7.92 -24.78
CA HIS A 348 -31.96 8.12 -26.10
C HIS A 348 -32.17 9.62 -26.45
N HIS A 349 -32.16 10.49 -25.44
CA HIS A 349 -32.30 11.94 -25.56
C HIS A 349 -30.95 12.66 -25.56
N ASP A 350 -29.91 12.08 -24.96
CA ASP A 350 -28.55 12.63 -24.91
C ASP A 350 -27.50 11.55 -25.22
N PRO A 351 -26.96 11.52 -26.45
CA PRO A 351 -25.98 10.51 -26.87
C PRO A 351 -24.61 10.67 -26.19
N ASN A 352 -24.40 11.72 -25.37
CA ASN A 352 -23.18 11.89 -24.58
C ASN A 352 -23.33 11.39 -23.15
N LYS A 353 -24.54 11.03 -22.72
CA LYS A 353 -24.82 10.57 -21.35
C LYS A 353 -24.89 9.05 -21.30
N VAL A 354 -23.92 8.42 -20.65
CA VAL A 354 -23.98 7.00 -20.30
C VAL A 354 -24.99 6.82 -19.15
N VAL A 355 -25.96 5.94 -19.33
CA VAL A 355 -27.00 5.63 -18.32
C VAL A 355 -26.76 4.29 -17.64
N ARG A 356 -25.99 3.41 -18.28
CA ARG A 356 -25.65 2.09 -17.75
C ARG A 356 -24.38 1.54 -18.36
N GLU A 357 -23.60 0.84 -17.55
CA GLU A 357 -22.46 0.04 -17.98
C GLU A 357 -22.63 -1.39 -17.48
N ASN A 358 -22.42 -2.36 -18.36
CA ASN A 358 -22.33 -3.76 -18.02
C ASN A 358 -20.89 -4.21 -18.23
N PHE A 359 -20.32 -4.93 -17.27
CA PHE A 359 -19.00 -5.54 -17.38
C PHE A 359 -19.14 -7.06 -17.34
N TYR A 360 -18.40 -7.73 -18.20
CA TYR A 360 -18.50 -9.17 -18.45
C TYR A 360 -17.20 -9.89 -18.11
N ARG A 361 -17.31 -11.13 -17.67
CA ARG A 361 -16.17 -12.04 -17.58
C ARG A 361 -15.79 -12.56 -18.97
N GLN A 362 -14.64 -13.23 -19.06
CA GLN A 362 -14.19 -13.84 -20.32
C GLN A 362 -15.12 -14.95 -20.86
N ASP A 363 -15.96 -15.54 -20.00
CA ASP A 363 -17.00 -16.49 -20.40
C ASP A 363 -18.32 -15.82 -20.86
N GLY A 364 -18.36 -14.49 -20.90
CA GLY A 364 -19.53 -13.68 -21.28
C GLY A 364 -20.56 -13.49 -20.16
N THR A 365 -20.35 -14.05 -18.96
CA THR A 365 -21.26 -13.81 -17.81
C THR A 365 -21.09 -12.41 -17.25
N LEU A 366 -22.16 -11.85 -16.67
CA LEU A 366 -22.12 -10.53 -16.07
C LEU A 366 -21.37 -10.59 -14.73
N VAL A 367 -20.43 -9.67 -14.52
CA VAL A 367 -19.81 -9.47 -13.20
C VAL A 367 -20.30 -8.21 -12.51
N LEU A 368 -20.43 -7.11 -13.24
CA LEU A 368 -20.74 -5.80 -12.66
C LEU A 368 -21.74 -5.07 -13.54
N ILE A 369 -22.71 -4.42 -12.93
CA ILE A 369 -23.57 -3.44 -13.59
C ILE A 369 -23.45 -2.11 -12.83
N LYS A 370 -23.18 -1.02 -13.53
CA LYS A 370 -23.31 0.34 -13.01
C LYS A 370 -24.50 1.01 -13.68
N SER A 371 -25.46 1.50 -12.91
CA SER A 371 -26.60 2.27 -13.42
C SER A 371 -26.51 3.70 -12.90
N TYR A 372 -26.62 4.69 -13.77
CA TYR A 372 -26.44 6.09 -13.39
C TYR A 372 -27.80 6.77 -13.20
N THR A 373 -28.10 7.18 -11.97
CA THR A 373 -29.28 8.01 -11.66
C THR A 373 -28.83 9.32 -11.06
N ASN A 374 -29.09 10.44 -11.75
CA ASN A 374 -28.60 11.77 -11.35
C ASN A 374 -27.07 11.82 -11.19
N ASP A 375 -26.35 11.11 -12.06
CA ASP A 375 -24.89 11.06 -12.16
C ASP A 375 -24.18 10.25 -11.06
N ASP A 376 -24.91 9.80 -10.03
CA ASP A 376 -24.41 8.82 -9.05
C ASP A 376 -24.60 7.37 -9.53
N PRO A 377 -23.59 6.50 -9.40
CA PRO A 377 -23.69 5.10 -9.81
C PRO A 377 -24.38 4.24 -8.74
N TYR A 378 -25.38 3.48 -9.14
CA TYR A 378 -25.84 2.30 -8.41
C TYR A 378 -25.17 1.05 -9.00
N ILE A 379 -24.32 0.43 -8.20
CA ILE A 379 -23.44 -0.66 -8.62
C ILE A 379 -23.97 -1.99 -8.10
N GLN A 380 -24.04 -2.99 -8.97
CA GLN A 380 -24.45 -4.35 -8.64
C GLN A 380 -23.34 -5.33 -9.03
N LEU A 381 -22.93 -6.18 -8.09
CA LEU A 381 -21.89 -7.17 -8.29
C LEU A 381 -22.49 -8.59 -8.28
N PHE A 382 -22.10 -9.42 -9.24
CA PHE A 382 -22.68 -10.74 -9.48
C PHE A 382 -21.65 -11.85 -9.36
N THR A 383 -22.08 -13.06 -8.97
CA THR A 383 -21.28 -14.29 -9.09
C THR A 383 -21.15 -14.73 -10.55
N GLN A 384 -20.30 -15.74 -10.81
CA GLN A 384 -20.26 -16.41 -12.12
C GLN A 384 -21.59 -17.09 -12.50
N GLY A 385 -22.40 -17.47 -11.51
CA GLY A 385 -23.77 -17.97 -11.72
C GLY A 385 -24.81 -16.88 -11.97
N ASN A 386 -24.39 -15.62 -12.21
CA ASN A 386 -25.25 -14.44 -12.35
C ASN A 386 -26.16 -14.16 -11.12
N VAL A 387 -25.70 -14.51 -9.92
CA VAL A 387 -26.41 -14.21 -8.66
C VAL A 387 -25.87 -12.91 -8.08
N LEU A 388 -26.77 -11.98 -7.72
CA LEU A 388 -26.39 -10.74 -7.06
C LEU A 388 -25.76 -11.04 -5.69
N ILE A 389 -24.53 -10.56 -5.46
CA ILE A 389 -23.78 -10.73 -4.20
C ILE A 389 -23.90 -9.48 -3.34
N SER A 390 -23.63 -8.33 -3.94
CA SER A 390 -23.52 -7.05 -3.23
C SER A 390 -23.98 -5.90 -4.12
N THR A 391 -24.36 -4.80 -3.47
CA THR A 391 -24.68 -3.54 -4.12
C THR A 391 -23.91 -2.41 -3.46
N PHE A 392 -23.53 -1.40 -4.23
CA PHE A 392 -22.78 -0.24 -3.75
C PHE A 392 -23.37 1.03 -4.34
N ASP A 393 -23.41 2.10 -3.54
CA ASP A 393 -23.90 3.41 -3.95
C ASP A 393 -22.78 4.30 -4.52
N THR A 394 -21.52 3.87 -4.41
CA THR A 394 -20.35 4.60 -4.89
C THR A 394 -19.25 3.64 -5.37
N ASP A 395 -18.38 4.13 -6.27
CA ASP A 395 -17.15 3.42 -6.65
C ASP A 395 -16.20 3.25 -5.46
N GLU A 396 -16.16 4.23 -4.55
CA GLU A 396 -15.35 4.18 -3.33
C GLU A 396 -15.70 2.97 -2.44
N ASP A 397 -17.00 2.68 -2.28
CA ASP A 397 -17.47 1.53 -1.50
C ASP A 397 -17.12 0.20 -2.17
N LEU A 398 -17.25 0.12 -3.50
CA LEU A 398 -16.83 -1.05 -4.27
C LEU A 398 -15.33 -1.30 -4.09
N ILE A 399 -14.49 -0.26 -4.19
CA ILE A 399 -13.03 -0.36 -4.08
C ILE A 399 -12.63 -0.89 -2.70
N VAL A 400 -13.16 -0.30 -1.61
CA VAL A 400 -12.84 -0.76 -0.25
C VAL A 400 -13.33 -2.20 -0.04
N TRP A 401 -14.52 -2.54 -0.53
CA TRP A 401 -15.02 -3.90 -0.45
C TRP A 401 -14.12 -4.88 -1.21
N TRP A 402 -13.72 -4.55 -2.43
CA TRP A 402 -12.88 -5.39 -3.28
C TRP A 402 -11.51 -5.64 -2.64
N LEU A 403 -10.84 -4.57 -2.16
CA LEU A 403 -9.55 -4.69 -1.48
C LEU A 403 -9.64 -5.60 -0.26
N LYS A 404 -10.63 -5.38 0.60
CA LYS A 404 -10.79 -6.13 1.85
C LYS A 404 -11.20 -7.59 1.64
N ASN A 405 -12.17 -7.84 0.75
CA ASN A 405 -12.84 -9.13 0.67
C ASN A 405 -12.32 -10.02 -0.46
N GLN A 406 -11.54 -9.46 -1.39
CA GLN A 406 -11.05 -10.18 -2.55
C GLN A 406 -9.55 -9.98 -2.77
N ALA A 407 -9.10 -8.81 -3.26
CA ALA A 407 -7.72 -8.62 -3.71
C ALA A 407 -6.66 -8.80 -2.62
N LEU A 408 -6.93 -8.33 -1.40
CA LEU A 408 -6.00 -8.42 -0.27
C LEU A 408 -6.54 -9.34 0.83
N ARG A 409 -7.46 -10.25 0.48
CA ARG A 409 -8.03 -11.18 1.45
C ARG A 409 -6.91 -12.06 2.03
N GLN A 410 -6.76 -12.04 3.35
CA GLN A 410 -5.70 -12.77 4.08
C GLN A 410 -4.28 -12.31 3.73
N VAL A 411 -4.13 -11.13 3.11
CA VAL A 411 -2.84 -10.53 2.81
C VAL A 411 -2.60 -9.42 3.83
N GLU A 412 -1.51 -9.53 4.59
CA GLU A 412 -1.00 -8.40 5.35
C GLU A 412 -0.35 -7.41 4.39
N ALA A 413 -0.99 -6.24 4.22
CA ALA A 413 -0.59 -5.27 3.22
C ALA A 413 -0.35 -3.88 3.80
N THR A 414 0.62 -3.19 3.22
CA THR A 414 0.87 -1.75 3.39
C THR A 414 0.65 -1.08 2.04
N ILE A 415 -0.26 -0.09 2.03
CA ILE A 415 -0.72 0.60 0.82
C ILE A 415 -0.21 2.04 0.84
N PHE A 416 0.64 2.38 -0.12
CA PHE A 416 1.07 3.74 -0.40
C PHE A 416 0.05 4.42 -1.29
N VAL A 417 -0.43 5.59 -0.89
CA VAL A 417 -1.44 6.34 -1.63
C VAL A 417 -1.02 7.80 -1.77
N SER A 418 -1.07 8.35 -2.99
CA SER A 418 -0.84 9.78 -3.17
C SER A 418 -1.87 10.60 -2.40
N ILE A 419 -1.46 11.68 -1.73
CA ILE A 419 -2.38 12.59 -1.05
C ILE A 419 -3.36 13.29 -2.00
N ASP A 420 -3.05 13.30 -3.30
CA ASP A 420 -3.91 13.83 -4.37
C ASP A 420 -4.93 12.81 -4.90
N SER A 421 -4.82 11.53 -4.52
CA SER A 421 -5.79 10.51 -4.88
C SER A 421 -7.19 10.91 -4.40
N VAL A 422 -8.19 10.78 -5.29
CA VAL A 422 -9.59 11.03 -4.90
C VAL A 422 -10.06 10.04 -3.84
N TYR A 423 -9.45 8.85 -3.81
CA TYR A 423 -9.78 7.77 -2.89
C TYR A 423 -9.01 7.81 -1.56
N TYR A 424 -8.05 8.73 -1.39
CA TYR A 424 -7.19 8.79 -0.19
C TYR A 424 -7.98 8.68 1.12
N LYS A 425 -8.99 9.54 1.30
CA LYS A 425 -9.78 9.57 2.55
C LYS A 425 -10.54 8.28 2.76
N LYS A 426 -11.11 7.70 1.70
CA LYS A 426 -11.85 6.45 1.79
C LYS A 426 -10.93 5.30 2.17
N LEU A 427 -9.76 5.21 1.55
CA LEU A 427 -8.80 4.13 1.81
C LEU A 427 -8.34 4.09 3.26
N LEU A 428 -8.34 5.21 3.99
CA LEU A 428 -8.02 5.23 5.43
C LEU A 428 -8.94 4.33 6.27
N SER A 429 -10.15 3.99 5.81
CA SER A 429 -11.05 3.06 6.51
C SER A 429 -10.58 1.60 6.44
N LEU A 430 -9.63 1.26 5.56
CA LEU A 430 -9.03 -0.07 5.51
C LEU A 430 -8.21 -0.37 6.78
N ARG A 431 -7.75 0.65 7.49
CA ARG A 431 -6.99 0.50 8.75
C ARG A 431 -7.77 -0.21 9.85
N ASP A 432 -9.09 -0.03 9.88
CA ASP A 432 -9.95 -0.75 10.83
C ASP A 432 -9.92 -2.27 10.60
N SER A 433 -9.48 -2.70 9.40
CA SER A 433 -9.37 -4.10 8.97
C SER A 433 -7.92 -4.62 8.98
N GLY A 434 -6.97 -3.90 9.57
CA GLY A 434 -5.57 -4.35 9.70
C GLY A 434 -4.67 -4.06 8.49
N PHE A 435 -5.13 -3.22 7.56
CA PHE A 435 -4.28 -2.73 6.47
C PHE A 435 -3.57 -1.45 6.91
N GLU A 436 -2.29 -1.33 6.61
CA GLU A 436 -1.58 -0.07 6.83
C GLU A 436 -1.75 0.81 5.59
N VAL A 437 -2.15 2.07 5.76
CA VAL A 437 -2.31 3.03 4.66
C VAL A 437 -1.42 4.24 4.93
N ILE A 438 -0.43 4.44 4.06
CA ILE A 438 0.59 5.48 4.22
C ILE A 438 0.47 6.49 3.08
N PRO A 439 0.08 7.74 3.35
CA PRO A 439 0.10 8.77 2.32
C PRO A 439 1.51 9.10 1.85
N VAL A 440 1.63 9.41 0.56
CA VAL A 440 2.82 9.96 -0.07
C VAL A 440 2.56 11.41 -0.45
N ILE A 441 3.44 12.30 -0.01
CA ILE A 441 3.36 13.74 -0.28
C ILE A 441 4.61 14.17 -1.04
N MET A 442 4.46 14.47 -2.32
CA MET A 442 5.56 14.85 -3.19
C MET A 442 5.89 16.35 -3.09
N THR A 443 4.89 17.20 -2.86
CA THR A 443 5.08 18.65 -2.70
C THR A 443 4.18 19.26 -1.63
N GLN A 444 4.56 20.43 -1.11
CA GLN A 444 3.84 21.11 -0.01
C GLN A 444 2.48 21.68 -0.42
N ASP A 445 2.30 21.96 -1.71
CA ASP A 445 1.10 22.63 -2.25
C ASP A 445 0.04 21.62 -2.74
N GLN A 446 0.34 20.32 -2.68
CA GLN A 446 -0.61 19.26 -3.00
C GLN A 446 -1.81 19.33 -2.07
N ASN A 447 -3.01 19.37 -2.64
CA ASN A 447 -4.29 19.31 -1.93
C ASN A 447 -4.29 19.94 -0.52
N ALA A 448 -4.01 21.25 -0.43
CA ALA A 448 -3.70 21.93 0.83
C ALA A 448 -4.73 21.72 1.96
N LYS A 449 -6.02 21.52 1.61
CA LYS A 449 -7.06 21.18 2.58
C LYS A 449 -6.84 19.80 3.19
N VAL A 450 -6.52 18.80 2.37
CA VAL A 450 -6.24 17.44 2.82
C VAL A 450 -4.96 17.40 3.65
N ILE A 451 -3.90 18.10 3.25
CA ILE A 451 -2.67 18.23 4.06
C ILE A 451 -2.98 18.91 5.41
N THR A 452 -3.84 19.92 5.43
CA THR A 452 -4.24 20.58 6.70
C THR A 452 -4.97 19.61 7.63
N ASP A 453 -5.89 18.80 7.09
CA ASP A 453 -6.60 17.77 7.86
C ASP A 453 -5.60 16.72 8.43
N LEU A 454 -4.64 16.28 7.62
CA LEU A 454 -3.54 15.38 8.02
C LEU A 454 -2.72 15.98 9.17
N LEU A 455 -2.18 17.19 9.00
CA LEU A 455 -1.33 17.86 9.99
C LEU A 455 -2.08 18.18 11.29
N SER A 456 -3.40 18.37 11.21
CA SER A 456 -4.25 18.59 12.39
C SER A 456 -4.54 17.31 13.18
N GLY A 457 -4.25 16.13 12.62
CA GLY A 457 -4.56 14.82 13.19
C GLY A 457 -6.00 14.36 12.98
N LYS A 458 -6.81 15.10 12.21
CA LYS A 458 -8.20 14.72 11.90
C LYS A 458 -8.29 13.39 11.16
N ASP A 459 -7.29 13.09 10.33
CA ASP A 459 -7.22 11.83 9.59
C ASP A 459 -6.69 10.66 10.41
N GLN A 460 -6.22 10.93 11.64
CA GLN A 460 -5.59 9.93 12.52
C GLN A 460 -4.45 9.17 11.85
N VAL A 461 -3.78 9.77 10.86
CA VAL A 461 -2.61 9.19 10.19
C VAL A 461 -1.37 9.58 10.99
N THR A 462 -0.56 8.58 11.32
CA THR A 462 0.66 8.75 12.10
C THR A 462 1.93 8.34 11.36
N ALA A 463 1.83 8.02 10.06
CA ALA A 463 2.96 7.71 9.19
C ALA A 463 2.78 8.37 7.82
N VAL A 464 3.82 9.00 7.29
CA VAL A 464 3.78 9.71 6.00
C VAL A 464 5.12 9.58 5.27
N PHE A 465 5.09 9.28 3.98
CA PHE A 465 6.27 9.41 3.12
C PHE A 465 6.33 10.79 2.48
N ALA A 466 7.45 11.48 2.65
CA ALA A 466 7.73 12.76 2.04
C ALA A 466 8.62 12.57 0.80
N GLY A 467 8.25 13.12 -0.35
CA GLY A 467 9.03 13.01 -1.59
C GLY A 467 10.34 13.79 -1.61
N SER A 468 10.62 14.59 -0.57
CA SER A 468 11.89 15.30 -0.38
C SER A 468 12.07 15.77 1.06
N ASP A 469 13.31 16.07 1.45
CA ASP A 469 13.64 16.63 2.77
C ASP A 469 12.94 17.96 3.04
N LYS A 470 12.69 18.75 1.99
CA LYS A 470 11.93 20.00 2.12
C LYS A 470 10.47 19.73 2.53
N VAL A 471 9.85 18.69 1.98
CA VAL A 471 8.50 18.27 2.38
C VAL A 471 8.53 17.71 3.79
N ASN A 472 9.50 16.84 4.09
CA ASN A 472 9.69 16.25 5.42
C ASN A 472 9.79 17.35 6.50
N GLY A 473 10.69 18.33 6.32
CA GLY A 473 10.86 19.43 7.26
C GLY A 473 9.60 20.30 7.42
N TYR A 474 8.78 20.45 6.36
CA TYR A 474 7.49 21.13 6.46
C TYR A 474 6.49 20.33 7.29
N LEU A 475 6.36 19.03 7.05
CA LEU A 475 5.43 18.17 7.78
C LEU A 475 5.80 18.12 9.27
N ASN A 476 7.08 17.89 9.59
CA ASN A 476 7.58 17.88 10.96
C ASN A 476 7.36 19.21 11.69
N LYS A 477 7.54 20.35 10.99
CA LYS A 477 7.36 21.68 11.60
C LYS A 477 5.90 22.05 11.87
N ASN A 478 4.97 21.62 11.02
CA ASN A 478 3.58 22.08 11.04
C ASN A 478 2.60 21.05 11.61
N SER A 479 3.04 19.81 11.84
CA SER A 479 2.19 18.79 12.46
C SER A 479 1.83 19.14 13.89
N LYS A 480 0.56 18.94 14.24
CA LYS A 480 0.07 19.04 15.62
C LYS A 480 0.06 17.71 16.34
N ILE A 481 0.38 16.63 15.63
CA ILE A 481 0.44 15.26 16.14
C ILE A 481 1.83 14.66 15.89
N LYS A 482 2.24 13.69 16.72
CA LYS A 482 3.46 12.93 16.47
C LYS A 482 3.24 12.02 15.25
N MET A 483 4.12 12.11 14.27
CA MET A 483 4.09 11.29 13.05
C MET A 483 5.48 10.71 12.78
N ASP A 484 5.52 9.47 12.30
CA ASP A 484 6.70 8.88 11.68
C ASP A 484 6.76 9.40 10.23
N ILE A 485 7.84 10.10 9.88
CA ILE A 485 7.97 10.75 8.57
C ILE A 485 9.32 10.34 7.97
N SER A 486 9.27 9.52 6.92
CA SER A 486 10.44 9.15 6.14
C SER A 486 10.50 9.94 4.84
N THR A 487 11.70 10.34 4.43
CA THR A 487 11.94 10.90 3.10
C THR A 487 12.12 9.75 2.10
N LEU A 488 11.48 9.85 0.93
CA LEU A 488 11.72 8.90 -0.16
C LEU A 488 13.10 9.14 -0.79
N SER A 489 13.70 8.08 -1.29
CA SER A 489 15.03 8.08 -1.91
C SER A 489 15.04 9.04 -3.09
N ASP A 490 16.12 9.82 -3.21
CA ASP A 490 16.33 10.63 -4.40
C ASP A 490 16.69 9.70 -5.57
N VAL A 491 15.88 9.74 -6.62
CA VAL A 491 16.18 9.05 -7.87
C VAL A 491 16.88 10.07 -8.75
N GLU A 492 18.18 9.90 -8.98
CA GLU A 492 18.88 10.67 -10.00
C GLU A 492 18.11 10.51 -11.31
N SER A 493 17.67 11.63 -11.88
CA SER A 493 16.95 11.62 -13.15
C SER A 493 17.86 11.04 -14.23
N TYR A 494 17.68 9.77 -14.58
CA TYR A 494 18.25 9.16 -15.77
C TYR A 494 17.60 9.78 -17.01
N GLN A 495 17.94 11.03 -17.33
CA GLN A 495 17.53 11.71 -18.56
C GLN A 495 18.58 11.62 -19.69
N ASP A 496 19.70 10.92 -19.50
CA ASP A 496 20.78 10.84 -20.50
C ASP A 496 21.17 9.41 -20.91
N ALA A 497 20.26 8.43 -20.84
CA ALA A 497 20.44 7.19 -21.58
C ALA A 497 19.93 7.40 -23.02
N ALA A 498 20.84 7.83 -23.91
CA ALA A 498 20.58 7.87 -25.34
C ALA A 498 20.04 6.51 -25.83
N PRO A 499 19.05 6.47 -26.75
CA PRO A 499 18.54 5.23 -27.28
C PRO A 499 19.68 4.47 -27.97
N VAL A 500 20.03 3.31 -27.41
CA VAL A 500 20.94 2.38 -28.08
C VAL A 500 20.25 1.93 -29.35
N GLY A 501 20.87 2.30 -30.48
CA GLY A 501 20.32 2.08 -31.81
C GLY A 501 19.94 0.63 -32.06
N THR A 502 18.78 0.48 -32.71
CA THR A 502 18.36 -0.72 -33.43
C THR A 502 19.47 -1.27 -34.34
N VAL A 503 19.71 -2.58 -34.26
CA VAL A 503 20.26 -3.37 -35.37
C VAL A 503 19.20 -4.37 -35.79
#